data_AF-A0A4Y2LNZ8-F1
#
_entry.id   AF-A0A4Y2LNZ8-F1
#
_cell.length_a   1.000
_cell.length_b   1.000
_cell.length_c   1.000
_cell.angle_alpha   90.00
_cell.angle_beta   90.00
_cell.angle_gamma   90.00
#
_symmetry.space_group_name_H-M   'P 1'
#
loop_
_entity.id
_entity.type
_entity.pdbx_description
1 polymer ?
#
loop_
_entity_poly.entity_id
_entity_poly.type
_entity_poly.pdbx_seq_one_letter_code
_entity_poly.pdbx_strand_id
1 'polypeptide(L)'
;MDMSSVINESPGFELISFEKSLELSGHRHAAHCCIYSPYSTPVLNNYMSSALVSMQVRFDGKIGFHGGLVHEKNIIEGLNRELVEEINLNERFHVTDKDYVFTHLDISNKLCLHFYGKEVSIQDFKTIEKEVLEAEDFGLETMGIFRVPMFTMRDGYRGLPAFLNNNFAGEAKNQLLNLILLRKLMTPQEVKVVLENSQKGS
;
A
#
# COMPACT_ATOMS: atom_id res chain seq x y z
N MET A 1 -16.22 -3.33 7.61
CA MET A 1 -14.94 -2.82 8.14
C MET A 1 -15.24 -1.49 8.81
N ASP A 2 -14.67 -1.20 9.98
CA ASP A 2 -14.95 0.06 10.69
C ASP A 2 -14.14 1.20 10.09
N MET A 3 -14.80 2.02 9.25
CA MET A 3 -14.18 3.12 8.52
C MET A 3 -13.90 4.35 9.40
N SER A 4 -14.32 4.35 10.68
CA SER A 4 -14.04 5.46 11.61
C SER A 4 -12.56 5.60 11.95
N SER A 5 -11.77 4.56 11.68
CA SER A 5 -10.32 4.53 11.89
C SER A 5 -9.51 4.99 10.68
N VAL A 6 -10.15 5.33 9.56
CA VAL A 6 -9.45 5.82 8.36
C VAL A 6 -8.93 7.23 8.61
N ILE A 7 -7.62 7.40 8.47
CA ILE A 7 -6.96 8.69 8.40
C ILE A 7 -7.39 9.34 7.09
N ASN A 8 -8.17 10.42 7.20
CA ASN A 8 -8.69 11.22 6.09
C ASN A 8 -8.20 12.67 6.16
N GLU A 9 -6.98 12.88 6.67
CA GLU A 9 -6.44 14.21 6.96
C GLU A 9 -5.72 14.85 5.78
N SER A 10 -5.63 14.17 4.63
CA SER A 10 -4.99 14.71 3.42
C SER A 10 -5.88 15.75 2.74
N PRO A 11 -5.47 17.03 2.69
CA PRO A 11 -6.23 18.06 1.99
C PRO A 11 -6.41 17.71 0.51
N GLY A 12 -7.64 17.81 0.01
CA GLY A 12 -7.97 17.53 -1.40
C GLY A 12 -8.34 16.08 -1.70
N PHE A 13 -8.34 15.20 -0.69
CA PHE A 13 -8.80 13.82 -0.80
C PHE A 13 -10.07 13.59 0.01
N GLU A 14 -11.04 12.86 -0.56
CA GLU A 14 -12.29 12.49 0.11
C GLU A 14 -12.46 10.96 0.09
N LEU A 15 -12.75 10.36 1.24
CA LEU A 15 -13.16 8.96 1.30
C LEU A 15 -14.55 8.80 0.69
N ILE A 16 -14.67 7.98 -0.35
CA ILE A 16 -15.95 7.68 -1.03
C ILE A 16 -16.17 6.16 -1.11
N SER A 17 -17.43 5.74 -1.31
CA SER A 17 -17.71 4.33 -1.57
C SER A 17 -17.25 3.94 -2.98
N PHE A 18 -17.03 2.64 -3.19
CA PHE A 18 -16.70 2.11 -4.50
C PHE A 18 -17.82 2.40 -5.51
N GLU A 19 -19.08 2.21 -5.11
CA GLU A 19 -20.24 2.45 -5.97
C GLU A 19 -20.34 3.92 -6.38
N LYS A 20 -20.21 4.85 -5.42
CA LYS A 20 -20.21 6.29 -5.68
C LYS A 20 -19.11 6.67 -6.67
N SER A 21 -17.94 6.04 -6.57
CA SER A 21 -16.82 6.32 -7.49
C SER A 21 -17.13 5.96 -8.95
N LEU A 22 -17.92 4.91 -9.19
CA LEU A 22 -18.30 4.46 -10.53
C LEU A 22 -19.38 5.35 -11.17
N GLU A 23 -20.13 6.10 -10.35
CA GLU A 23 -21.14 7.06 -10.79
C GLU A 23 -20.52 8.41 -11.22
N LEU A 24 -19.26 8.66 -10.87
CA LEU A 24 -18.58 9.93 -11.14
C LEU A 24 -18.18 10.05 -12.63
N SER A 25 -18.92 10.87 -13.37
CA SER A 25 -18.59 11.15 -14.77
C SER A 25 -17.31 11.98 -14.91
N GLY A 26 -16.49 11.64 -15.91
CA GLY A 26 -15.26 12.36 -16.25
C GLY A 26 -14.10 12.19 -15.27
N HIS A 27 -14.21 11.23 -14.33
CA HIS A 27 -13.13 10.89 -13.42
C HIS A 27 -12.32 9.73 -13.99
N ARG A 28 -11.00 9.77 -13.77
CA ARG A 28 -10.12 8.64 -14.04
C ARG A 28 -10.09 7.73 -12.84
N HIS A 29 -9.68 6.48 -13.06
CA HIS A 29 -9.53 5.49 -12.00
C HIS A 29 -8.08 5.03 -11.96
N ALA A 30 -7.53 4.90 -10.77
CA ALA A 30 -6.31 4.16 -10.51
C ALA A 30 -6.59 3.16 -9.39
N ALA A 31 -5.96 2.00 -9.47
CA ALA A 31 -6.08 0.95 -8.49
C ALA A 31 -4.70 0.53 -8.05
N HIS A 32 -4.50 0.41 -6.74
CA HIS A 32 -3.26 -0.07 -6.17
C HIS A 32 -3.52 -1.19 -5.18
N CYS A 33 -2.57 -2.11 -5.06
CA CYS A 33 -2.62 -3.23 -4.14
C CYS A 33 -1.41 -3.26 -3.23
N CYS A 34 -1.66 -3.48 -1.94
CA CYS A 34 -0.63 -3.95 -1.02
C CYS A 34 -0.67 -5.47 -0.91
N ILE A 35 0.41 -6.15 -1.31
CA ILE A 35 0.67 -7.53 -0.90
C ILE A 35 1.19 -7.49 0.53
N TYR A 36 0.56 -8.23 1.45
CA TYR A 36 0.96 -8.25 2.86
C TYR A 36 0.75 -9.60 3.53
N SER A 37 1.40 -9.78 4.68
CA SER A 37 1.22 -10.95 5.54
C SER A 37 1.33 -10.52 7.00
N PRO A 38 0.34 -10.81 7.87
CA PRO A 38 0.50 -10.66 9.31
C PRO A 38 1.76 -11.38 9.79
N TYR A 39 2.56 -10.70 10.60
CA TYR A 39 3.87 -11.21 11.00
C TYR A 39 4.06 -10.96 12.48
N SER A 40 4.66 -11.92 13.18
CA SER A 40 5.00 -11.76 14.59
C SER A 40 6.29 -12.50 14.85
N THR A 41 7.36 -12.03 14.21
CA THR A 41 8.69 -12.64 14.35
C THR A 41 9.72 -11.55 14.59
N PRO A 42 10.70 -11.79 15.49
CA PRO A 42 11.81 -10.88 15.70
C PRO A 42 12.61 -10.66 14.41
N VAL A 43 12.91 -9.40 14.12
CA VAL A 43 13.85 -8.96 13.10
C VAL A 43 15.03 -8.25 13.77
N LEU A 44 16.19 -8.28 13.11
CA LEU A 44 17.44 -7.70 13.63
C LEU A 44 17.72 -8.14 15.08
N ASN A 45 17.53 -9.43 15.32
CA ASN A 45 17.67 -10.16 16.58
C ASN A 45 16.70 -9.79 17.72
N ASN A 46 16.07 -8.60 17.75
CA ASN A 46 15.37 -8.13 18.95
C ASN A 46 14.14 -7.23 18.72
N TYR A 47 13.69 -6.99 17.49
CA TYR A 47 12.56 -6.08 17.22
C TYR A 47 11.39 -6.85 16.63
N MET A 48 10.21 -6.73 17.22
CA MET A 48 9.02 -7.40 16.69
C MET A 48 8.48 -6.63 15.48
N SER A 49 8.46 -7.28 14.32
CA SER A 49 7.80 -6.76 13.13
C SER A 49 6.36 -7.26 13.09
N SER A 50 5.39 -6.37 12.93
CA SER A 50 3.96 -6.72 12.98
C SER A 50 3.36 -7.23 11.67
N ALA A 51 4.05 -6.98 10.56
CA ALA A 51 3.65 -7.48 9.24
C ALA A 51 4.86 -7.55 8.28
N LEU A 52 4.69 -8.31 7.20
CA LEU A 52 5.41 -8.12 5.95
C LEU A 52 4.50 -7.29 5.04
N VAL A 53 5.01 -6.21 4.47
CA VAL A 53 4.27 -5.27 3.63
C VAL A 53 5.15 -4.91 2.44
N SER A 54 4.65 -5.14 1.23
CA SER A 54 5.37 -4.85 -0.01
C SER A 54 5.04 -3.44 -0.51
N MET A 55 6.08 -2.68 -0.84
CA MET A 55 6.01 -1.42 -1.57
C MET A 55 7.11 -1.39 -2.64
N GLN A 56 7.03 -0.44 -3.56
CA GLN A 56 7.97 -0.29 -4.66
C GLN A 56 8.52 1.13 -4.78
N VAL A 57 9.73 1.24 -5.33
CA VAL A 57 10.27 2.50 -5.83
C VAL A 57 9.82 2.63 -7.29
N ARG A 58 9.09 3.71 -7.58
CA ARG A 58 8.63 4.03 -8.94
C ARG A 58 9.74 4.69 -9.76
N PHE A 59 9.55 4.76 -11.07
CA PHE A 59 10.46 5.44 -11.98
C PHE A 59 10.74 6.91 -11.64
N ASP A 60 9.80 7.59 -10.97
CA ASP A 60 9.94 8.98 -10.53
C ASP A 60 10.67 9.12 -9.18
N GLY A 61 11.24 8.02 -8.67
CA GLY A 61 12.00 7.97 -7.42
C GLY A 61 11.14 8.03 -6.16
N LYS A 62 9.81 7.97 -6.29
CA LYS A 62 8.89 7.94 -5.15
C LYS A 62 8.51 6.53 -4.74
N ILE A 63 8.12 6.40 -3.47
CA ILE A 63 7.60 5.16 -2.91
C ILE A 63 6.10 5.06 -3.17
N GLY A 64 5.66 3.93 -3.70
CA GLY A 64 4.26 3.64 -3.98
C GLY A 64 3.89 2.17 -3.76
N PHE A 65 2.61 1.87 -3.95
CA PHE A 65 2.11 0.51 -4.04
C PHE A 65 2.08 0.04 -5.49
N HIS A 66 1.93 -1.27 -5.68
CA HIS A 66 1.81 -1.89 -6.99
C HIS A 66 0.46 -1.56 -7.62
N GLY A 67 0.41 -1.37 -8.93
CA GLY A 67 -0.74 -0.94 -9.69
C GLY A 67 -0.60 0.48 -10.24
N GLY A 68 -1.61 0.90 -10.98
CA GLY A 68 -1.56 2.14 -11.74
C GLY A 68 -2.92 2.62 -12.19
N LEU A 69 -2.93 3.37 -13.29
CA LEU A 69 -4.16 3.83 -13.91
C LEU A 69 -4.91 2.64 -14.51
N VAL A 70 -6.23 2.61 -14.33
CA VAL A 70 -7.10 1.58 -14.88
C VAL A 70 -7.91 2.17 -16.04
N HIS A 71 -7.76 1.57 -17.21
CA HIS A 71 -8.44 1.96 -18.44
C HIS A 71 -9.58 0.99 -18.80
N GLU A 72 -9.58 -0.17 -18.17
CA GLU A 72 -10.55 -1.24 -18.28
C GLU A 72 -11.90 -0.82 -17.67
N LYS A 73 -12.97 -1.42 -18.16
CA LYS A 73 -14.29 -1.27 -17.55
C LYS A 73 -14.36 -1.89 -16.15
N ASN A 74 -13.53 -2.90 -15.90
CA ASN A 74 -13.46 -3.60 -14.63
C ASN A 74 -12.17 -3.21 -13.90
N ILE A 75 -12.32 -2.57 -12.74
CA ILE A 75 -11.20 -2.08 -11.92
C ILE A 75 -10.25 -3.20 -11.49
N ILE A 76 -10.79 -4.37 -11.14
CA ILE A 76 -9.99 -5.52 -10.67
C ILE A 76 -9.23 -6.17 -11.83
N GLU A 77 -9.80 -6.19 -13.03
CA GLU A 77 -9.12 -6.70 -14.22
C GLU A 77 -7.91 -5.84 -14.55
N GLY A 78 -8.09 -4.52 -14.62
CA GLY A 78 -7.00 -3.57 -14.84
C GLY A 78 -5.93 -3.64 -13.75
N LEU A 79 -6.35 -3.71 -12.48
CA LEU A 79 -5.41 -3.89 -11.38
C LEU A 79 -4.59 -5.18 -11.51
N ASN A 80 -5.21 -6.33 -11.80
CA ASN A 80 -4.47 -7.57 -11.93
C ASN A 80 -3.52 -7.57 -13.13
N ARG A 81 -3.88 -6.92 -14.25
CA ARG A 81 -2.96 -6.70 -15.37
C ARG A 81 -1.71 -5.96 -14.88
N GLU A 82 -1.88 -4.82 -14.21
CA GLU A 82 -0.74 -4.03 -13.69
C GLU A 82 0.10 -4.84 -12.69
N LEU A 83 -0.51 -5.67 -11.84
CA LEU A 83 0.23 -6.52 -10.91
C LEU A 83 1.02 -7.63 -11.63
N VAL A 84 0.55 -8.12 -12.76
CA VAL A 84 1.33 -9.06 -13.59
C VAL A 84 2.52 -8.34 -14.21
N GLU A 85 2.32 -7.14 -14.75
CA GLU A 85 3.37 -6.35 -15.42
C GLU A 85 4.44 -5.86 -14.43
N GLU A 86 4.05 -5.35 -13.25
CA GLU A 86 4.97 -4.75 -12.28
C GLU A 86 5.68 -5.75 -11.35
N ILE A 87 5.01 -6.84 -10.97
CA ILE A 87 5.53 -7.80 -9.98
C ILE A 87 5.44 -9.26 -10.40
N ASN A 88 5.11 -9.55 -11.67
CA ASN A 88 4.92 -10.91 -12.19
C ASN A 88 3.96 -11.73 -11.31
N LEU A 89 2.84 -11.11 -10.89
CA LEU A 89 1.93 -11.73 -9.93
C LEU A 89 1.28 -12.98 -10.54
N ASN A 90 1.51 -14.14 -9.93
CA ASN A 90 0.84 -15.37 -10.36
C ASN A 90 -0.69 -15.30 -10.16
N GLU A 91 -1.45 -15.85 -11.10
CA GLU A 91 -2.93 -15.86 -11.10
C GLU A 91 -3.56 -16.35 -9.79
N ARG A 92 -2.91 -17.30 -9.08
CA ARG A 92 -3.40 -17.80 -7.79
C ARG A 92 -3.49 -16.70 -6.72
N PHE A 93 -2.79 -15.59 -6.91
CA PHE A 93 -2.76 -14.44 -6.01
C PHE A 93 -3.54 -13.24 -6.53
N HIS A 94 -4.23 -13.36 -7.66
CA HIS A 94 -5.02 -12.25 -8.21
C HIS A 94 -5.96 -11.65 -7.17
N VAL A 95 -6.03 -10.33 -7.20
CA VAL A 95 -6.89 -9.50 -6.37
C VAL A 95 -8.34 -9.77 -6.75
N THR A 96 -9.21 -9.79 -5.74
CA THR A 96 -10.65 -10.01 -5.85
C THR A 96 -11.41 -8.94 -5.07
N ASP A 97 -12.74 -8.92 -5.17
CA ASP A 97 -13.58 -7.97 -4.42
C ASP A 97 -13.36 -8.05 -2.90
N LYS A 98 -12.97 -9.22 -2.37
CA LYS A 98 -12.70 -9.44 -0.94
C LYS A 98 -11.48 -8.67 -0.45
N ASP A 99 -10.57 -8.35 -1.37
CA ASP A 99 -9.32 -7.67 -1.07
C ASP A 99 -9.50 -6.15 -1.02
N TYR A 100 -10.65 -5.62 -1.45
CA TYR A 100 -10.98 -4.20 -1.41
C TYR A 100 -10.86 -3.64 0.03
N VAL A 101 -10.29 -2.44 0.15
CA VAL A 101 -10.12 -1.74 1.42
C VAL A 101 -10.92 -0.45 1.43
N PHE A 102 -10.62 0.51 0.54
CA PHE A 102 -11.31 1.79 0.43
C PHE A 102 -11.04 2.47 -0.92
N THR A 103 -11.75 3.57 -1.18
CA THR A 103 -11.50 4.47 -2.32
C THR A 103 -11.36 5.90 -1.83
N HIS A 104 -10.27 6.56 -2.21
CA HIS A 104 -10.13 8.02 -2.06
C HIS A 104 -10.41 8.71 -3.39
N LEU A 105 -11.15 9.80 -3.36
CA LEU A 105 -11.30 10.73 -4.47
C LEU A 105 -10.27 11.85 -4.33
N ASP A 106 -9.34 11.94 -5.27
CA ASP A 106 -8.54 13.15 -5.49
C ASP A 106 -9.41 14.17 -6.23
N ILE A 107 -9.89 15.16 -5.49
CA ILE A 107 -10.82 16.18 -6.00
C ILE A 107 -10.12 17.05 -7.05
N SER A 108 -8.83 17.35 -6.86
CA SER A 108 -8.08 18.27 -7.71
C SER A 108 -7.78 17.64 -9.07
N ASN A 109 -7.46 16.35 -9.09
CA ASN A 109 -7.07 15.64 -10.30
C ASN A 109 -8.21 14.82 -10.94
N LYS A 110 -9.42 14.87 -10.37
CA LYS A 110 -10.58 14.05 -10.77
C LYS A 110 -10.20 12.57 -10.90
N LEU A 111 -9.58 12.04 -9.85
CA LEU A 111 -9.01 10.69 -9.86
C LEU A 111 -9.54 9.88 -8.68
N CYS A 112 -10.18 8.75 -8.97
CA CYS A 112 -10.59 7.76 -8.00
C CYS A 112 -9.42 6.79 -7.73
N LEU A 113 -8.95 6.74 -6.50
CA LEU A 113 -7.84 5.92 -6.02
C LEU A 113 -8.40 4.72 -5.25
N HIS A 114 -8.61 3.61 -5.94
CA HIS A 114 -9.03 2.36 -5.32
C HIS A 114 -7.84 1.67 -4.65
N PHE A 115 -8.04 1.21 -3.43
CA PHE A 115 -6.99 0.55 -2.68
C PHE A 115 -7.42 -0.85 -2.23
N TYR A 116 -6.56 -1.82 -2.53
CA TYR A 116 -6.74 -3.23 -2.22
C TYR A 116 -5.61 -3.71 -1.32
N GLY A 117 -5.88 -4.71 -0.49
CA GLY A 117 -4.90 -5.36 0.36
C GLY A 117 -5.02 -6.86 0.22
N LYS A 118 -4.05 -7.49 -0.43
CA LYS A 118 -3.97 -8.94 -0.64
C LYS A 118 -3.19 -9.58 0.50
N GLU A 119 -3.90 -10.29 1.36
CA GLU A 119 -3.26 -11.10 2.40
C GLU A 119 -2.74 -12.41 1.81
N VAL A 120 -1.47 -12.73 2.06
CA VAL A 120 -0.83 -13.97 1.64
C VAL A 120 -0.07 -14.63 2.79
N SER A 121 0.27 -15.90 2.65
CA SER A 121 1.17 -16.56 3.61
C SER A 121 2.58 -15.96 3.55
N ILE A 122 3.38 -16.09 4.62
CA ILE A 122 4.78 -15.63 4.65
C ILE A 122 5.60 -16.26 3.51
N GLN A 123 5.32 -17.53 3.19
CA GLN A 123 6.02 -18.26 2.14
C GLN A 123 5.63 -17.75 0.74
N ASP A 124 4.35 -17.43 0.55
CA ASP A 124 3.85 -16.86 -0.70
C ASP A 124 4.34 -15.43 -0.89
N PHE A 125 4.38 -14.61 0.17
CA PHE A 125 4.99 -13.28 0.16
C PHE A 125 6.43 -13.34 -0.39
N LYS A 126 7.25 -14.23 0.18
CA LYS A 126 8.64 -14.45 -0.26
C LYS A 126 8.75 -15.02 -1.67
N THR A 127 7.72 -15.71 -2.14
CA THR A 127 7.67 -16.21 -3.52
C THR A 127 7.44 -15.05 -4.47
N ILE A 128 6.40 -14.25 -4.22
CA ILE A 128 6.08 -13.05 -4.99
C ILE A 128 7.30 -12.11 -5.06
N GLU A 129 8.00 -11.88 -3.93
CA GLU A 129 9.20 -11.04 -3.92
C GLU A 129 10.31 -11.49 -4.86
N LYS A 130 10.43 -12.79 -5.13
CA LYS A 130 11.44 -13.34 -6.04
C LYS A 130 11.02 -13.18 -7.50
N GLU A 131 9.73 -13.35 -7.78
CA GLU A 131 9.17 -13.27 -9.12
C GLU A 131 9.24 -11.86 -9.71
N VAL A 132 9.33 -10.82 -8.87
CA VAL A 132 9.48 -9.42 -9.31
C VAL A 132 10.65 -9.22 -10.28
N LEU A 133 11.76 -9.96 -10.11
CA LEU A 133 12.93 -9.80 -10.98
C LEU A 133 12.67 -10.26 -12.42
N GLU A 134 11.60 -11.03 -12.64
CA GLU A 134 11.14 -11.51 -13.94
C GLU A 134 9.96 -10.69 -14.47
N ALA A 135 9.54 -9.64 -13.75
CA ALA A 135 8.44 -8.76 -14.17
C ALA A 135 8.84 -7.89 -15.36
N GLU A 136 7.87 -7.60 -16.23
CA GLU A 136 8.09 -6.81 -17.46
C GLU A 136 8.61 -5.40 -17.15
N ASP A 137 8.05 -4.77 -16.11
CA ASP A 137 8.36 -3.38 -15.77
C ASP A 137 9.53 -3.22 -14.80
N PHE A 138 10.20 -4.32 -14.43
CA PHE A 138 11.35 -4.27 -13.55
C PHE A 138 12.52 -3.51 -14.21
N GLY A 139 12.90 -2.38 -13.61
CA GLY A 139 13.91 -1.47 -14.13
C GLY A 139 13.39 -0.43 -15.13
N LEU A 140 12.08 -0.43 -15.42
CA LEU A 140 11.41 0.52 -16.31
C LEU A 140 10.48 1.44 -15.51
N GLU A 141 9.28 0.97 -15.18
CA GLU A 141 8.31 1.73 -14.38
C GLU A 141 8.53 1.51 -12.87
N THR A 142 9.07 0.33 -12.52
CA THR A 142 9.36 -0.08 -11.14
C THR A 142 10.85 -0.34 -10.96
N MET A 143 11.50 0.43 -10.08
CA MET A 143 12.93 0.37 -9.79
C MET A 143 13.30 -0.68 -8.73
N GLY A 144 12.32 -1.45 -8.29
CA GLY A 144 12.47 -2.54 -7.33
C GLY A 144 11.54 -2.41 -6.13
N ILE A 145 11.34 -3.56 -5.47
CA ILE A 145 10.48 -3.68 -4.31
C ILE A 145 11.28 -3.73 -3.01
N PHE A 146 10.62 -3.40 -1.92
CA PHE A 146 11.18 -3.55 -0.58
C PHE A 146 10.08 -3.81 0.44
N ARG A 147 10.49 -4.34 1.59
CA ARG A 147 9.59 -4.50 2.73
C ARG A 147 9.54 -3.23 3.56
N VAL A 148 8.35 -2.76 3.88
CA VAL A 148 8.18 -1.70 4.88
C VAL A 148 8.70 -2.21 6.23
N PRO A 149 9.56 -1.46 6.94
CA PRO A 149 10.08 -1.88 8.24
C PRO A 149 9.00 -1.72 9.31
N MET A 150 8.12 -2.71 9.45
CA MET A 150 6.97 -2.72 10.37
C MET A 150 7.35 -2.91 11.86
N PHE A 151 8.42 -2.25 12.29
CA PHE A 151 8.96 -2.24 13.65
C PHE A 151 9.56 -0.86 13.97
N THR A 152 9.75 -0.58 15.25
CA THR A 152 10.44 0.64 15.73
C THR A 152 11.61 0.25 16.62
N MET A 153 12.79 0.83 16.37
CA MET A 153 13.97 0.57 17.18
C MET A 153 13.92 1.28 18.54
N ARG A 154 14.87 0.97 19.42
CA ARG A 154 14.90 1.49 20.82
C ARG A 154 15.01 3.02 20.91
N ASP A 155 15.55 3.68 19.88
CA ASP A 155 15.59 5.15 19.81
C ASP A 155 14.24 5.79 19.49
N GLY A 156 13.22 4.97 19.22
CA GLY A 156 11.87 5.42 18.86
C GLY A 156 11.76 5.89 17.41
N TYR A 157 12.84 6.04 16.65
CA TYR A 157 12.82 6.68 15.33
C TYR A 157 13.12 5.70 14.19
N ARG A 158 14.21 4.92 14.27
CA ARG A 158 14.58 4.01 13.17
C ARG A 158 13.54 2.90 13.00
N GLY A 159 13.29 2.50 11.76
CA GLY A 159 12.23 1.56 11.38
C GLY A 159 11.06 2.30 10.71
N LEU A 160 9.82 1.95 11.08
CA LEU A 160 8.62 2.56 10.49
C LEU A 160 8.58 4.09 10.61
N PRO A 161 8.92 4.73 11.75
CA PRO A 161 8.84 6.18 11.86
C PRO A 161 9.77 6.91 10.89
N ALA A 162 11.03 6.47 10.79
CA ALA A 162 11.98 6.99 9.80
C ALA A 162 11.51 6.70 8.36
N PHE A 163 10.93 5.53 8.12
CA PHE A 163 10.41 5.15 6.80
C PHE A 163 9.29 6.10 6.31
N LEU A 164 8.41 6.55 7.21
CA LEU A 164 7.31 7.48 6.89
C LEU A 164 7.79 8.88 6.48
N ASN A 165 9.09 9.19 6.58
CA ASN A 165 9.69 10.43 6.10
C ASN A 165 10.30 10.33 4.68
N ASN A 166 10.21 9.16 4.03
CA ASN A 166 10.58 9.05 2.62
C ASN A 166 9.59 9.81 1.72
N ASN A 167 9.96 9.96 0.45
CA ASN A 167 9.13 10.61 -0.56
C ASN A 167 8.10 9.63 -1.13
N PHE A 168 6.82 9.79 -0.78
CA PHE A 168 5.72 8.93 -1.24
C PHE A 168 5.01 9.52 -2.47
N ALA A 169 4.51 8.64 -3.34
CA ALA A 169 3.67 9.02 -4.46
C ALA A 169 2.22 9.24 -4.01
N GLY A 170 1.70 10.46 -4.20
CA GLY A 170 0.31 10.80 -3.90
C GLY A 170 -0.09 10.38 -2.48
N GLU A 171 -1.15 9.57 -2.39
CA GLU A 171 -1.72 9.07 -1.13
C GLU A 171 -1.08 7.78 -0.61
N ALA A 172 0.02 7.28 -1.20
CA ALA A 172 0.62 5.99 -0.81
C ALA A 172 0.96 5.91 0.69
N LYS A 173 1.41 7.02 1.30
CA LYS A 173 1.67 7.07 2.75
C LYS A 173 0.39 6.85 3.57
N ASN A 174 -0.70 7.53 3.23
CA ASN A 174 -1.97 7.36 3.93
C ASN A 174 -2.59 6.00 3.63
N GLN A 175 -2.43 5.49 2.41
CA GLN A 175 -2.86 4.14 2.06
C GLN A 175 -2.16 3.10 2.95
N LEU A 176 -0.87 3.25 3.21
CA LEU A 176 -0.12 2.40 4.13
C LEU A 176 -0.69 2.50 5.56
N LEU A 177 -0.85 3.71 6.10
CA LEU A 177 -1.35 3.89 7.46
C LEU A 177 -2.78 3.35 7.64
N ASN A 178 -3.64 3.57 6.64
CA ASN A 178 -5.01 3.06 6.64
C ASN A 178 -5.05 1.54 6.51
N LEU A 179 -4.19 0.93 5.69
CA LEU A 179 -4.04 -0.53 5.66
C LEU A 179 -3.70 -1.08 7.04
N ILE A 180 -2.71 -0.47 7.71
CA ILE A 180 -2.23 -0.90 9.02
C ILE A 180 -3.38 -0.91 10.05
N LEU A 181 -4.17 0.16 10.08
CA LEU A 181 -5.31 0.30 11.01
C LEU A 181 -6.45 -0.65 10.65
N LEU A 182 -6.87 -0.66 9.38
CA LEU A 182 -8.05 -1.41 8.93
C LEU A 182 -7.82 -2.92 8.93
N ARG A 183 -6.59 -3.38 8.64
CA ARG A 183 -6.19 -4.79 8.75
C ARG A 183 -5.66 -5.15 10.15
N LYS A 184 -5.70 -4.22 11.11
CA LYS A 184 -5.30 -4.41 12.51
C LYS A 184 -3.87 -4.95 12.67
N LEU A 185 -2.97 -4.51 11.78
CA LEU A 185 -1.54 -4.83 11.84
C LEU A 185 -0.85 -4.06 12.97
N MET A 186 -1.42 -2.93 13.38
CA MET A 186 -1.09 -2.19 14.58
C MET A 186 -2.38 -1.59 15.16
N THR A 187 -2.39 -1.33 16.45
CA THR A 187 -3.45 -0.59 17.14
C THR A 187 -3.39 0.92 16.80
N PRO A 188 -4.50 1.66 16.93
CA PRO A 188 -4.49 3.12 16.75
C PRO A 188 -3.46 3.84 17.63
N GLN A 189 -3.25 3.36 18.85
CA GLN A 189 -2.27 3.95 19.77
C GLN A 189 -0.83 3.71 19.30
N GLU A 190 -0.51 2.52 18.77
CA GLU A 190 0.81 2.24 18.18
C GLU A 190 1.06 3.12 16.95
N VAL A 191 0.07 3.26 16.06
CA VAL A 191 0.18 4.14 14.88
C VAL A 191 0.39 5.59 15.30
N LYS A 192 -0.33 6.07 16.31
CA LYS A 192 -0.12 7.43 16.87
C LYS A 192 1.32 7.63 17.36
N VAL A 193 1.87 6.68 18.11
CA VAL A 193 3.27 6.75 18.60
C VAL A 193 4.26 6.74 17.43
N VAL A 194 4.02 5.93 16.40
CA VAL A 194 4.84 5.90 15.17
C VAL A 194 4.84 7.27 14.49
N LEU A 195 3.67 7.91 14.34
CA LEU A 195 3.54 9.23 13.74
C LEU A 195 4.22 10.32 14.57
N GLU A 196 4.01 10.35 15.88
CA GLU A 196 4.69 11.28 16.79
C GLU A 196 6.22 11.14 16.71
N ASN A 197 6.73 9.91 16.62
CA ASN A 197 8.16 9.69 16.50
C ASN A 197 8.70 10.05 15.11
N SER A 198 7.91 9.92 14.04
CA SER A 198 8.33 10.30 12.70
C SER A 198 8.66 11.79 12.61
N GLN A 199 7.97 12.63 13.39
CA GLN A 199 8.16 14.08 13.46
C GLN A 199 9.40 14.50 14.27
N LYS A 200 10.02 13.60 15.04
CA LYS A 200 11.18 13.94 15.90
C LYS A 200 12.51 13.94 15.15
N GLY A 201 12.57 13.28 13.99
CA GLY A 201 13.79 13.15 13.19
C GLY A 201 13.82 14.02 11.94
N SER A 202 12.96 15.04 11.86
CA SER A 202 13.01 16.10 10.85
C SER A 202 13.84 17.29 11.34
#